data_AF-A0A8C3NLJ8-F1
#
_entry.id   AF-A0A8C3NLJ8-F1
#
_cell.length_a   1.000
_cell.length_b   1.000
_cell.length_c   1.000
_cell.angle_alpha   90.00
_cell.angle_beta   90.00
_cell.angle_gamma   90.00
#
_symmetry.space_group_name_H-M   'P 1'
#
loop_
_entity.id
_entity.type
_entity.pdbx_description
1 polymer ?
#
loop_
_entity_poly.entity_id
_entity_poly.type
_entity_poly.pdbx_seq_one_letter_code
_entity_poly.pdbx_strand_id
1 'polypeptide(L)'
;VDFGGVLGDFGGLGGSWRGGGLEGIFGVTVLVRDPSRLPPGPAPARVLVGDARDPRAVGEALRGQEGALIVLGTGSDLGPTTVMSEGTKTILEAMAEHGVRKVVACLSAFLLWDPARVPERLRAVTEDHRRMERLLRGLGLPAVLVMPPHIAVDQPLTGDYEVTVGAAGGPGSSRVISAPDLGHFLLRCLRGDEFDGKSVYVSRHYGKE
;
A
#
# COMPACT_ATOMS: atom_id res chain seq x y z
N VAL A 1 -0.35 1.33 11.68
CA VAL A 1 -1.19 2.25 10.87
C VAL A 1 -2.23 1.41 10.16
N ASP A 2 -3.51 1.57 10.53
CA ASP A 2 -4.63 0.96 9.81
C ASP A 2 -4.96 1.85 8.61
N PHE A 3 -4.46 1.52 7.42
CA PHE A 3 -4.95 2.13 6.18
C PHE A 3 -5.75 1.10 5.39
N GLY A 4 -6.84 0.62 5.97
CA GLY A 4 -7.82 -0.13 5.18
C GLY A 4 -8.35 0.76 4.06
N GLY A 5 -7.87 0.54 2.84
CA GLY A 5 -8.28 1.30 1.67
C GLY A 5 -7.80 0.59 0.42
N VAL A 6 -8.71 0.47 -0.55
CA VAL A 6 -8.46 0.24 -1.97
C VAL A 6 -8.50 1.62 -2.62
N LEU A 7 -7.44 2.06 -3.31
CA LEU A 7 -7.38 3.37 -4.01
C LEU A 7 -7.26 3.18 -5.54
N GLY A 8 -8.11 3.87 -6.31
CA GLY A 8 -8.09 4.13 -7.77
C GLY A 8 -9.19 5.18 -8.04
N ASP A 9 -8.98 6.27 -8.79
CA ASP A 9 -9.24 6.52 -10.24
C ASP A 9 -8.13 7.44 -10.86
N PHE A 10 -7.84 7.29 -12.16
CA PHE A 10 -6.80 8.03 -12.91
C PHE A 10 -7.39 8.82 -14.09
N GLY A 11 -8.40 9.65 -13.82
CA GLY A 11 -8.92 10.63 -14.76
C GLY A 11 -7.91 11.74 -15.13
N GLY A 12 -7.17 11.50 -16.22
CA GLY A 12 -6.67 12.45 -17.23
C GLY A 12 -5.91 13.70 -16.79
N LEU A 13 -4.58 13.72 -16.93
CA LEU A 13 -3.79 14.92 -17.23
C LEU A 13 -2.44 14.52 -17.83
N GLY A 14 -2.26 14.84 -19.12
CA GLY A 14 -0.96 14.83 -19.77
C GLY A 14 -0.14 16.03 -19.34
N GLY A 15 1.12 15.79 -18.94
CA GLY A 15 2.15 16.82 -18.80
C GLY A 15 2.31 17.44 -17.40
N SER A 16 3.58 17.68 -17.04
CA SER A 16 4.07 18.52 -15.93
C SER A 16 4.20 17.88 -14.54
N TRP A 17 5.30 17.13 -14.35
CA TRP A 17 5.90 16.83 -13.04
C TRP A 17 6.72 18.03 -12.56
N ARG A 18 6.18 18.86 -11.64
CA ARG A 18 6.95 19.78 -10.76
C ARG A 18 6.15 20.08 -9.49
N GLY A 19 6.67 19.65 -8.33
CA GLY A 19 6.41 20.20 -7.00
C GLY A 19 4.96 20.36 -6.54
N GLY A 20 4.48 19.41 -5.72
CA GLY A 20 3.30 19.58 -4.87
C GLY A 20 2.04 18.85 -5.35
N GLY A 21 1.57 17.89 -4.54
CA GLY A 21 0.19 17.40 -4.54
C GLY A 21 -0.18 16.39 -5.63
N LEU A 22 0.25 15.12 -5.49
CA LEU A 22 -0.34 14.00 -6.25
C LEU A 22 -1.85 13.83 -5.97
N GLU A 23 -2.34 14.39 -4.86
CA GLU A 23 -3.71 14.30 -4.35
C GLU A 23 -4.74 14.96 -5.28
N GLY A 24 -4.36 15.97 -6.07
CA GLY A 24 -5.30 16.72 -6.94
C GLY A 24 -5.59 16.08 -8.30
N ILE A 25 -5.04 14.91 -8.60
CA ILE A 25 -5.06 14.30 -9.95
C ILE A 25 -5.70 12.89 -9.92
N PHE A 26 -5.99 12.32 -8.74
CA PHE A 26 -6.67 11.03 -8.62
C PHE A 26 -8.09 11.18 -8.10
N GLY A 27 -9.04 10.51 -8.74
CA GLY A 27 -10.39 10.32 -8.20
C GLY A 27 -10.38 9.20 -7.16
N VAL A 28 -9.88 9.46 -5.96
CA VAL A 28 -9.70 8.39 -4.97
C VAL A 28 -11.04 7.92 -4.40
N THR A 29 -11.38 6.64 -4.60
CA THR A 29 -12.35 5.94 -3.73
C THR A 29 -11.62 5.31 -2.55
N VAL A 30 -12.15 5.38 -1.34
CA VAL A 30 -11.61 4.68 -0.15
C VAL A 30 -12.68 3.79 0.45
N LEU A 31 -12.35 2.53 0.70
CA LEU A 31 -13.18 1.59 1.47
C LEU A 31 -12.66 1.49 2.91
N VAL A 32 -13.42 2.00 3.88
CA VAL A 32 -13.06 2.02 5.31
C VAL A 32 -14.14 1.38 6.18
N ARG A 33 -13.75 0.79 7.31
CA ARG A 33 -14.72 0.30 8.31
C ARG A 33 -15.34 1.43 9.13
N ASP A 34 -14.57 2.48 9.37
CA ASP A 34 -14.95 3.61 10.21
C ASP A 34 -14.37 4.91 9.59
N PRO A 35 -15.22 5.76 8.95
CA PRO A 35 -14.79 7.02 8.35
C PRO A 35 -14.20 8.02 9.33
N SER A 36 -14.52 7.93 10.63
CA SER A 36 -13.97 8.84 11.65
C SER A 36 -12.46 8.67 11.84
N ARG A 37 -11.89 7.56 11.36
CA ARG A 37 -10.45 7.26 11.40
C ARG A 37 -9.69 7.82 10.21
N LEU A 38 -10.36 8.46 9.25
CA LEU A 38 -9.68 9.15 8.15
C LEU A 38 -8.93 10.37 8.70
N PRO A 39 -7.66 10.58 8.30
CA PRO A 39 -6.91 11.74 8.73
C PRO A 39 -7.53 13.02 8.15
N PRO A 40 -7.32 14.18 8.80
CA PRO A 40 -7.67 15.47 8.22
C PRO A 40 -6.85 15.69 6.95
N GLY A 41 -7.48 16.20 5.89
CA GLY A 41 -6.82 16.41 4.60
C GLY A 41 -7.83 16.58 3.46
N PRO A 42 -7.37 16.56 2.20
CA PRO A 42 -8.25 16.55 1.04
C PRO A 42 -9.23 15.38 1.12
N ALA A 43 -10.52 15.66 0.91
CA ALA A 43 -11.53 14.63 0.90
C ALA A 43 -11.33 13.71 -0.31
N PRO A 44 -11.39 12.38 -0.14
CA PRO A 44 -11.46 11.46 -1.26
C PRO A 44 -12.68 11.75 -2.14
N ALA A 45 -12.62 11.41 -3.42
CA ALA A 45 -13.75 11.53 -4.33
C ALA A 45 -14.96 10.71 -3.87
N ARG A 46 -14.71 9.54 -3.27
CA ARG A 46 -15.76 8.68 -2.69
C ARG A 46 -15.24 7.99 -1.43
N VAL A 47 -16.05 7.97 -0.38
CA VAL A 47 -15.80 7.17 0.83
C VAL A 47 -16.91 6.12 0.93
N LEU A 48 -16.52 4.86 0.99
CA LEU A 48 -17.42 3.73 1.20
C LEU A 48 -17.16 3.11 2.57
N VAL A 49 -18.25 2.81 3.26
CA VAL A 49 -18.20 2.10 4.53
C VAL A 49 -18.35 0.60 4.28
N GLY A 50 -17.35 -0.19 4.68
CA GLY A 50 -17.39 -1.64 4.54
C GLY A 50 -16.09 -2.32 4.98
N ASP A 51 -16.08 -3.65 4.88
CA ASP A 51 -14.93 -4.50 5.23
C ASP A 51 -14.26 -5.00 3.94
N ALA A 52 -12.92 -5.05 3.92
CA ALA A 52 -12.16 -5.53 2.76
C ALA A 52 -12.38 -7.02 2.46
N ARG A 53 -12.99 -7.77 3.39
CA ARG A 53 -13.38 -9.18 3.21
C ARG A 53 -14.80 -9.35 2.69
N ASP A 54 -15.55 -8.27 2.50
CA ASP A 54 -16.87 -8.29 1.88
C ASP A 54 -16.76 -8.07 0.37
N PRO A 55 -17.00 -9.12 -0.46
CA PRO A 55 -16.92 -9.00 -1.92
C PRO A 55 -17.82 -7.91 -2.49
N ARG A 56 -18.99 -7.65 -1.89
CA ARG A 56 -19.91 -6.61 -2.37
C ARG A 56 -19.33 -5.23 -2.16
N ALA A 57 -18.81 -4.97 -0.95
CA ALA A 57 -18.21 -3.68 -0.61
C ALA A 57 -16.96 -3.41 -1.47
N VAL A 58 -16.13 -4.44 -1.70
CA VAL A 58 -14.93 -4.35 -2.53
C VAL A 58 -15.26 -4.17 -4.01
N GLY A 59 -16.24 -4.91 -4.56
CA GLY A 59 -16.71 -4.71 -5.93
C GLY A 59 -17.23 -3.30 -6.17
N GLU A 60 -18.04 -2.77 -5.24
CA GLU A 60 -18.51 -1.38 -5.30
C GLU A 60 -17.37 -0.35 -5.26
N ALA A 61 -16.29 -0.64 -4.53
CA ALA A 61 -15.12 0.23 -4.48
C ALA A 61 -14.30 0.19 -5.78
N LEU A 62 -14.18 -0.99 -6.41
CA LEU A 62 -13.41 -1.22 -7.63
C LEU A 62 -14.16 -0.90 -8.92
N ARG A 63 -15.48 -0.71 -8.87
CA ARG A 63 -16.28 -0.38 -10.04
C ARG A 63 -15.82 0.93 -10.69
N GLY A 64 -15.32 0.81 -11.92
CA GLY A 64 -14.84 1.94 -12.72
C GLY A 64 -13.41 2.39 -12.40
N GLN A 65 -12.68 1.64 -11.56
CA GLN A 65 -11.30 1.97 -11.20
C GLN A 65 -10.29 1.44 -12.20
N GLU A 66 -9.18 2.16 -12.36
CA GLU A 66 -8.07 1.76 -13.24
C GLU A 66 -6.98 0.96 -12.51
N GLY A 67 -6.94 1.07 -11.19
CA GLY A 67 -5.98 0.37 -10.34
C GLY A 67 -6.46 0.20 -8.92
N ALA A 68 -5.76 -0.67 -8.18
CA ALA A 68 -6.01 -0.93 -6.77
C ALA A 68 -4.72 -0.72 -5.96
N LEU A 69 -4.84 0.04 -4.87
CA LEU A 69 -3.78 0.17 -3.85
C LEU A 69 -4.23 -0.51 -2.57
N ILE A 70 -3.49 -1.51 -2.11
CA ILE A 70 -3.82 -2.32 -0.92
C ILE A 70 -2.92 -1.87 0.25
N VAL A 71 -3.49 -1.30 1.31
CA VAL A 71 -2.74 -0.85 2.51
C VAL A 71 -3.33 -1.46 3.80
N LEU A 72 -3.82 -2.70 3.71
CA LEU A 72 -4.42 -3.42 4.83
C LEU A 72 -3.45 -3.62 6.00
N GLY A 73 -3.97 -3.58 7.22
CA GLY A 73 -3.21 -3.75 8.46
C GLY A 73 -4.10 -4.22 9.61
N THR A 74 -3.48 -4.52 10.74
CA THR A 74 -4.14 -4.98 11.98
C THR A 74 -4.08 -3.94 13.11
N GLY A 75 -3.81 -2.67 12.79
CA GLY A 75 -3.66 -1.62 13.79
C GLY A 75 -2.53 -1.93 14.78
N SER A 76 -2.88 -2.02 16.06
CA SER A 76 -1.97 -2.41 17.15
C SER A 76 -2.07 -3.89 17.53
N ASP A 77 -2.98 -4.65 16.91
CA ASP A 77 -3.12 -6.08 17.15
C ASP A 77 -2.01 -6.84 16.40
N LEU A 78 -1.19 -7.55 17.17
CA LEU A 78 -0.06 -8.32 16.67
C LEU A 78 -0.31 -9.84 16.75
N GLY A 79 -1.53 -10.25 17.08
CA GLY A 79 -1.93 -11.65 17.17
C GLY A 79 -1.97 -12.38 15.81
N PRO A 80 -2.18 -13.71 15.83
CA PRO A 80 -2.50 -14.49 14.64
C PRO A 80 -3.70 -13.91 13.88
N THR A 81 -3.53 -13.70 12.58
CA THR A 81 -4.51 -13.02 11.73
C THR A 81 -4.50 -13.60 10.32
N THR A 82 -5.64 -13.54 9.64
CA THR A 82 -5.77 -13.73 8.19
C THR A 82 -6.44 -12.55 7.51
N VAL A 83 -6.68 -11.45 8.25
CA VAL A 83 -7.50 -10.33 7.77
C VAL A 83 -6.91 -9.70 6.51
N MET A 84 -5.59 -9.57 6.43
CA MET A 84 -4.95 -8.91 5.30
C MET A 84 -4.91 -9.82 4.07
N SER A 85 -4.66 -11.13 4.26
CA SER A 85 -4.67 -12.09 3.16
C SER A 85 -6.08 -12.34 2.61
N GLU A 86 -7.08 -12.49 3.48
CA GLU A 86 -8.48 -12.66 3.04
C GLU A 86 -8.98 -11.41 2.33
N GLY A 87 -8.69 -10.21 2.86
CA GLY A 87 -9.04 -8.96 2.19
C GLY A 87 -8.34 -8.81 0.83
N THR A 88 -7.06 -9.17 0.75
CA THR A 88 -6.31 -9.18 -0.51
C THR A 88 -6.95 -10.14 -1.51
N LYS A 89 -7.30 -11.35 -1.10
CA LYS A 89 -7.99 -12.31 -1.97
C LYS A 89 -9.28 -11.73 -2.54
N THR A 90 -10.14 -11.16 -1.70
CA THR A 90 -11.39 -10.52 -2.14
C THR A 90 -11.14 -9.38 -3.13
N ILE A 91 -10.12 -8.55 -2.90
CA ILE A 91 -9.71 -7.47 -3.82
C ILE A 91 -9.27 -8.05 -5.16
N LEU A 92 -8.45 -9.09 -5.18
CA LEU A 92 -7.96 -9.70 -6.41
C LEU A 92 -9.08 -10.36 -7.23
N GLU A 93 -10.04 -11.01 -6.56
CA GLU A 93 -11.23 -11.58 -7.21
C GLU A 93 -12.07 -10.47 -7.87
N ALA A 94 -12.38 -9.40 -7.14
CA ALA A 94 -13.14 -8.28 -7.67
C ALA A 94 -12.38 -7.50 -8.76
N MET A 95 -11.05 -7.41 -8.68
CA MET A 95 -10.22 -6.85 -9.74
C MET A 95 -10.40 -7.63 -11.04
N ALA A 96 -10.41 -8.96 -10.98
CA ALA A 96 -10.65 -9.80 -12.15
C ALA A 96 -12.06 -9.60 -12.73
N GLU A 97 -13.09 -9.50 -11.87
CA GLU A 97 -14.48 -9.24 -12.28
C GLU A 97 -14.66 -7.87 -12.95
N HIS A 98 -13.97 -6.84 -12.46
CA HIS A 98 -14.07 -5.47 -12.96
C HIS A 98 -13.02 -5.10 -14.02
N GLY A 99 -12.14 -6.04 -14.40
CA GLY A 99 -11.09 -5.80 -15.40
C GLY A 99 -9.96 -4.87 -14.94
N VAL A 100 -9.79 -4.69 -13.63
CA VAL A 100 -8.71 -3.88 -13.04
C VAL A 100 -7.41 -4.68 -13.08
N ARG A 101 -6.37 -4.14 -13.73
CA ARG A 101 -5.11 -4.87 -13.95
C ARG A 101 -3.89 -4.31 -13.21
N LYS A 102 -3.99 -3.09 -12.69
CA LYS A 102 -2.92 -2.44 -11.93
C LYS A 102 -3.14 -2.66 -10.44
N VAL A 103 -2.15 -3.24 -9.75
CA VAL A 103 -2.19 -3.38 -8.29
C VAL A 103 -0.85 -3.01 -7.65
N VAL A 104 -0.94 -2.20 -6.60
CA VAL A 104 0.18 -1.85 -5.72
C VAL A 104 -0.22 -2.29 -4.32
N ALA A 105 0.61 -3.08 -3.64
CA ALA A 105 0.33 -3.56 -2.31
C ALA A 105 1.42 -3.15 -1.34
N CYS A 106 1.02 -2.57 -0.21
CA CYS A 106 1.89 -2.32 0.92
C CYS A 106 1.93 -3.59 1.80
N LEU A 107 3.13 -4.12 1.97
CA LEU A 107 3.46 -5.26 2.81
C LEU A 107 4.43 -4.80 3.92
N SER A 108 5.46 -5.57 4.21
CA SER A 108 6.46 -5.24 5.22
C SER A 108 7.87 -5.59 4.75
N ALA A 109 8.86 -4.77 5.12
CA ALA A 109 10.28 -5.06 4.92
C ALA A 109 10.72 -6.39 5.55
N PHE A 110 10.00 -6.93 6.54
CA PHE A 110 10.31 -8.25 7.12
C PHE A 110 10.26 -9.40 6.11
N LEU A 111 9.56 -9.23 4.97
CA LEU A 111 9.55 -10.21 3.89
C LEU A 111 10.89 -10.28 3.14
N LEU A 112 11.70 -9.22 3.23
CA LEU A 112 13.04 -9.13 2.66
C LEU A 112 14.13 -9.55 3.66
N TRP A 113 13.75 -9.91 4.89
CA TRP A 113 14.70 -10.31 5.94
C TRP A 113 14.79 -11.83 6.03
N ASP A 114 15.87 -12.32 6.63
CA ASP A 114 15.91 -13.68 7.13
C ASP A 114 14.73 -13.91 8.10
N PRO A 115 13.87 -14.92 7.86
CA PRO A 115 12.76 -15.26 8.73
C PRO A 115 13.13 -15.40 10.22
N ALA A 116 14.35 -15.86 10.53
CA ALA A 116 14.83 -16.02 11.90
C ALA A 116 15.07 -14.67 12.61
N ARG A 117 15.26 -13.58 11.84
CA ARG A 117 15.50 -12.22 12.36
C ARG A 117 14.22 -11.43 12.58
N VAL A 118 13.06 -11.97 12.20
CA VAL A 118 11.76 -11.33 12.46
C VAL A 118 11.44 -11.42 13.95
N PRO A 119 11.19 -10.28 14.65
CA PRO A 119 10.83 -10.29 16.06
C PRO A 119 9.63 -11.21 16.34
N GLU A 120 9.69 -12.00 17.40
CA GLU A 120 8.68 -13.03 17.70
C GLU A 120 7.25 -12.48 17.71
N ARG A 121 7.06 -11.34 18.37
CA ARG A 121 5.77 -10.62 18.42
C ARG A 121 5.20 -10.20 17.06
N LEU A 122 6.02 -10.15 16.01
CA LEU A 122 5.61 -9.72 14.66
C LEU A 122 5.49 -10.90 13.69
N ARG A 123 5.87 -12.12 14.10
CA ARG A 123 5.87 -13.30 13.22
C ARG A 123 4.48 -13.62 12.67
N ALA A 124 3.46 -13.52 13.52
CA ALA A 124 2.10 -13.85 13.14
C ALA A 124 1.56 -12.90 12.05
N VAL A 125 1.74 -11.59 12.23
CA VAL A 125 1.40 -10.56 11.24
C VAL A 125 2.27 -10.67 9.98
N THR A 126 3.56 -11.01 10.13
CA THR A 126 4.47 -11.21 8.99
C THR A 126 4.05 -12.41 8.15
N GLU A 127 3.57 -13.49 8.78
CA GLU A 127 3.09 -14.65 8.05
C GLU A 127 1.83 -14.33 7.23
N ASP A 128 0.99 -13.42 7.70
CA ASP A 128 -0.16 -12.96 6.91
C ASP A 128 0.24 -12.09 5.71
N HIS A 129 1.25 -11.24 5.87
CA HIS A 129 1.87 -10.55 4.73
C HIS A 129 2.48 -11.52 3.72
N ARG A 130 3.08 -12.64 4.17
CA ARG A 130 3.57 -13.68 3.26
C ARG A 130 2.42 -14.37 2.50
N ARG A 131 1.26 -14.55 3.13
CA ARG A 131 0.06 -15.02 2.41
C ARG A 131 -0.38 -14.02 1.34
N MET A 132 -0.43 -12.73 1.66
CA MET A 132 -0.71 -11.67 0.68
C MET A 132 0.29 -11.70 -0.49
N GLU A 133 1.60 -11.79 -0.19
CA GLU A 133 2.64 -11.88 -1.22
C GLU A 133 2.41 -13.08 -2.16
N ARG A 134 2.10 -14.26 -1.61
CA ARG A 134 1.81 -15.46 -2.42
C ARG A 134 0.61 -15.24 -3.34
N LEU A 135 -0.47 -14.62 -2.83
CA LEU A 135 -1.66 -14.30 -3.63
C LEU A 135 -1.31 -13.32 -4.76
N LEU A 136 -0.61 -12.24 -4.45
CA LEU A 136 -0.25 -11.20 -5.41
C LEU A 136 0.70 -11.72 -6.50
N ARG A 137 1.67 -12.57 -6.14
CA ARG A 137 2.56 -13.22 -7.13
C ARG A 137 1.84 -14.27 -7.97
N GLY A 138 0.80 -14.90 -7.42
CA GLY A 138 -0.04 -15.88 -8.14
C GLY A 138 -1.06 -15.27 -9.11
N LEU A 139 -1.29 -13.96 -9.05
CA LEU A 139 -2.29 -13.23 -9.84
C LEU A 139 -2.05 -13.28 -11.36
N GLY A 140 -0.83 -13.57 -11.81
CA GLY A 140 -0.44 -13.50 -13.22
C GLY A 140 -0.36 -12.08 -13.78
N LEU A 141 -0.56 -11.06 -12.94
CA LEU A 141 -0.39 -9.63 -13.25
C LEU A 141 0.85 -9.10 -12.51
N PRO A 142 1.56 -8.09 -13.07
CA PRO A 142 2.81 -7.61 -12.51
C PRO A 142 2.55 -6.64 -11.34
N ALA A 143 2.16 -7.18 -10.19
CA ALA A 143 1.92 -6.42 -8.96
C ALA A 143 3.18 -5.71 -8.45
N VAL A 144 3.03 -4.48 -7.95
CA VAL A 144 4.10 -3.79 -7.22
C VAL A 144 4.00 -4.12 -5.74
N LEU A 145 5.04 -4.72 -5.16
CA LEU A 145 5.07 -5.11 -3.75
C LEU A 145 5.94 -4.15 -2.95
N VAL A 146 5.31 -3.18 -2.29
CA VAL A 146 6.01 -2.18 -1.47
C VAL A 146 6.24 -2.73 -0.07
N MET A 147 7.49 -2.84 0.35
CA MET A 147 7.93 -3.48 1.59
C MET A 147 8.64 -2.43 2.46
N PRO A 148 7.90 -1.48 3.06
CA PRO A 148 8.49 -0.41 3.85
C PRO A 148 9.06 -0.95 5.17
N PRO A 149 10.07 -0.26 5.75
CA PRO A 149 10.56 -0.53 7.10
C PRO A 149 9.60 0.11 8.13
N HIS A 150 10.13 0.67 9.23
CA HIS A 150 9.27 1.37 10.19
C HIS A 150 8.61 2.58 9.53
N ILE A 151 7.28 2.70 9.70
CA ILE A 151 6.51 3.84 9.21
C ILE A 151 6.36 4.87 10.33
N ALA A 152 7.02 6.02 10.18
CA ALA A 152 6.94 7.14 11.11
C ALA A 152 5.74 8.03 10.78
N VAL A 153 4.94 8.40 11.78
CA VAL A 153 3.72 9.20 11.60
C VAL A 153 3.91 10.70 11.85
N ASP A 154 5.03 11.05 12.46
CA ASP A 154 5.44 12.39 12.90
C ASP A 154 6.46 13.04 11.95
N GLN A 155 6.87 12.34 10.89
CA GLN A 155 7.83 12.81 9.91
C GLN A 155 7.13 13.43 8.68
N PRO A 156 7.71 14.47 8.04
CA PRO A 156 7.05 15.20 6.96
C PRO A 156 7.06 14.44 5.62
N LEU A 157 6.27 14.94 4.67
CA LEU A 157 6.45 14.65 3.24
C LEU A 157 7.70 15.37 2.73
N THR A 158 8.57 14.65 2.04
CA THR A 158 9.79 15.21 1.45
C THR A 158 9.89 14.93 -0.04
N GLY A 159 9.40 13.77 -0.50
CA GLY A 159 9.50 13.33 -1.89
C GLY A 159 10.90 12.86 -2.32
N ASP A 160 11.90 12.96 -1.45
CA ASP A 160 13.28 12.49 -1.69
C ASP A 160 13.56 11.24 -0.82
N TYR A 161 12.93 10.13 -1.16
CA TYR A 161 13.20 8.84 -0.49
C TYR A 161 14.01 7.94 -1.41
N GLU A 162 14.78 7.05 -0.81
CA GLU A 162 15.51 6.00 -1.51
C GLU A 162 14.57 4.83 -1.81
N VAL A 163 14.70 4.27 -3.02
CA VAL A 163 13.96 3.09 -3.46
C VAL A 163 14.95 2.01 -3.90
N THR A 164 14.93 0.85 -3.25
CA THR A 164 15.75 -0.31 -3.63
C THR A 164 14.87 -1.48 -4.05
N VAL A 165 15.25 -2.18 -5.12
CA VAL A 165 14.50 -3.33 -5.66
C VAL A 165 15.09 -4.63 -5.15
N GLY A 166 14.25 -5.54 -4.67
CA GLY A 166 14.61 -6.94 -4.37
C GLY A 166 15.46 -7.15 -3.12
N ALA A 167 15.82 -6.08 -2.40
CA ALA A 167 16.60 -6.16 -1.17
C ALA A 167 16.06 -5.17 -0.13
N ALA A 168 16.02 -5.61 1.14
CA ALA A 168 15.96 -4.67 2.25
C ALA A 168 17.22 -3.80 2.16
N GLY A 169 17.05 -2.48 2.28
CA GLY A 169 18.06 -1.48 1.95
C GLY A 169 19.51 -1.87 2.29
N GLY A 170 20.43 -1.49 1.40
CA GLY A 170 21.85 -1.81 1.50
C GLY A 170 22.55 -1.20 2.72
N PRO A 171 23.87 -1.40 2.86
CA PRO A 171 24.67 -0.77 3.91
C PRO A 171 24.46 0.75 3.93
N GLY A 172 23.99 1.29 5.06
CA GLY A 172 23.67 2.72 5.21
C GLY A 172 22.22 3.11 4.91
N SER A 173 21.38 2.22 4.40
CA SER A 173 19.97 2.52 4.17
C SER A 173 19.21 2.74 5.48
N SER A 174 18.36 3.76 5.47
CA SER A 174 17.48 4.05 6.59
C SER A 174 16.51 2.88 6.83
N ARG A 175 16.08 2.72 8.09
CA ARG A 175 15.04 1.77 8.50
C ARG A 175 13.73 2.48 8.84
N VAL A 176 13.54 3.68 8.28
CA VAL A 176 12.36 4.51 8.49
C VAL A 176 11.88 5.05 7.14
N ILE A 177 10.57 5.18 7.01
CA ILE A 177 9.90 5.98 5.99
C ILE A 177 8.74 6.73 6.66
N SER A 178 8.49 7.98 6.30
CA SER A 178 7.33 8.71 6.81
C SER A 178 6.04 8.20 6.17
N ALA A 179 4.92 8.25 6.88
CA ALA A 179 3.62 7.91 6.30
C ALA A 179 3.30 8.77 5.06
N PRO A 180 3.56 10.09 5.05
CA PRO A 180 3.38 10.90 3.83
C PRO A 180 4.29 10.49 2.66
N ASP A 181 5.57 10.21 2.88
CA ASP A 181 6.49 9.78 1.81
C ASP A 181 6.12 8.39 1.27
N LEU A 182 5.69 7.47 2.14
CA LEU A 182 5.17 6.17 1.72
C LEU A 182 3.91 6.34 0.86
N GLY A 183 2.96 7.18 1.29
CA GLY A 183 1.76 7.49 0.50
C GLY A 183 2.10 8.07 -0.88
N HIS A 184 3.02 9.03 -0.91
CA HIS A 184 3.53 9.60 -2.15
C HIS A 184 4.14 8.53 -3.08
N PHE A 185 4.94 7.61 -2.55
CA PHE A 185 5.52 6.52 -3.34
C PHE A 185 4.49 5.53 -3.87
N LEU A 186 3.52 5.12 -3.05
CA LEU A 186 2.45 4.21 -3.46
C LEU A 186 1.65 4.80 -4.64
N LEU A 187 1.35 6.10 -4.59
CA LEU A 187 0.69 6.82 -5.68
C LEU A 187 1.56 6.92 -6.94
N ARG A 188 2.88 7.13 -6.80
CA ARG A 188 3.84 7.07 -7.92
C ARG A 188 3.80 5.70 -8.60
N CYS A 189 3.76 4.60 -7.84
CA CYS A 189 3.71 3.25 -8.37
C CYS A 189 2.42 2.96 -9.16
N LEU A 190 1.31 3.60 -8.83
CA LEU A 190 0.08 3.43 -9.61
C LEU A 190 0.14 4.14 -10.98
N ARG A 191 0.85 5.27 -11.11
CA ARG A 191 0.97 6.01 -12.40
C ARG A 191 1.94 5.39 -13.39
N GLY A 192 3.03 4.81 -12.89
CA GLY A 192 4.12 4.31 -13.73
C GLY A 192 4.21 2.80 -13.71
N ASP A 193 4.86 2.23 -14.71
CA ASP A 193 5.15 0.79 -14.82
C ASP A 193 6.57 0.43 -14.33
N GLU A 194 7.36 1.42 -13.91
CA GLU A 194 8.76 1.28 -13.48
C GLU A 194 8.97 0.16 -12.44
N PHE A 195 7.98 -0.08 -11.57
CA PHE A 195 8.06 -1.04 -10.46
C PHE A 195 7.19 -2.27 -10.65
N ASP A 196 6.58 -2.46 -11.82
CA ASP A 196 5.66 -3.57 -12.08
C ASP A 196 6.37 -4.92 -11.96
N GLY A 197 5.77 -5.81 -11.18
CA GLY A 197 6.33 -7.13 -10.84
C GLY A 197 7.49 -7.10 -9.84
N LYS A 198 7.85 -5.92 -9.29
CA LYS A 198 9.00 -5.77 -8.38
C LYS A 198 8.58 -5.74 -6.93
N SER A 199 9.49 -6.24 -6.08
CA SER A 199 9.47 -5.95 -4.64
C SER A 199 10.37 -4.76 -4.37
N VAL A 200 9.83 -3.73 -3.71
CA VAL A 200 10.50 -2.45 -3.52
C VAL A 200 10.56 -2.09 -2.05
N TYR A 201 11.74 -1.72 -1.58
CA TYR A 201 11.97 -1.19 -0.25
C TYR A 201 12.14 0.33 -0.38
N VAL A 202 11.35 1.09 0.38
CA VAL A 202 11.36 2.55 0.37
C VAL A 202 11.75 3.08 1.75
N SER A 203 12.75 3.96 1.80
CA SER A 203 13.26 4.48 3.07
C SER A 203 13.87 5.86 2.94
N ARG A 204 14.00 6.57 4.05
CA ARG A 204 14.62 7.89 4.10
C ARG A 204 15.26 8.16 5.45
N HIS A 205 16.42 8.83 5.45
CA HIS A 205 16.99 9.43 6.66
C HIS A 205 16.30 10.77 6.91
N TYR A 206 15.54 10.85 8.00
CA TYR A 206 14.98 12.12 8.46
C TYR A 206 15.99 12.74 9.43
N GLY A 207 16.43 13.97 9.16
CA GLY A 207 17.31 14.70 10.06
C GLY A 207 16.65 14.85 11.44
N LYS A 208 17.46 14.83 12.50
CA LYS A 208 17.01 15.37 13.79
C LYS A 208 17.05 16.89 13.66
N GLU A 209 15.91 17.55 13.83
CA GLU A 209 15.91 18.98 14.16
C GLU A 209 16.65 19.22 15.50
#